data_AF-A0A2E5PMF0-F1
#
_entry.id   AF-A0A2E5PMF0-F1
#
_cell.length_a   1.000
_cell.length_b   1.000
_cell.length_c   1.000
_cell.angle_alpha   90.00
_cell.angle_beta   90.00
_cell.angle_gamma   90.00
#
_symmetry.space_group_name_H-M   'P 1'
#
loop_
_entity.id
_entity.type
_entity.pdbx_description
1 polymer ?
#
loop_
_entity_poly.entity_id
_entity_poly.type
_entity_poly.pdbx_seq_one_letter_code
_entity_poly.pdbx_strand_id
1 'polypeptide(L)'
;MDKLTKQHRITILLALFLTTLIGVAFLPPVPQDPDYHRFADIRPLFGIPNFGDVISNVAFAVVGLFGLATMLRRRSDIFVEGPDAAPYLVFFAAVALVGIGSSYYHLMPDTPRLFWDRLPMTTAFMALFAAILADRVDRDACNRWLLPIVILLGAASVIYWNLSENAGTGDLRFYGLVKFFPMIALPFILWLFPHSHYTPTVPLVCVFLTYGVAIALDRHDVPIFDVLDGTTSGHTLKHLVAAIAVYQVLYMVMGAPKRIKP
;
A
#
# COMPACT_ATOMS: atom_id res chain seq x y z
N MET A 1 -22.50 21.82 -0.33
CA MET A 1 -22.17 20.62 -1.14
C MET A 1 -23.34 20.10 -1.98
N ASP A 2 -24.56 20.63 -1.78
CA ASP A 2 -25.80 20.17 -2.45
C ASP A 2 -25.91 20.46 -3.95
N LYS A 3 -24.90 21.08 -4.57
CA LYS A 3 -24.92 21.40 -6.01
C LYS A 3 -24.18 20.38 -6.89
N LEU A 4 -23.30 19.53 -6.34
CA LEU A 4 -22.54 18.56 -7.14
C LEU A 4 -23.21 17.19 -7.11
N THR A 5 -23.71 16.74 -8.26
CA THR A 5 -24.22 15.37 -8.44
C THR A 5 -23.09 14.34 -8.34
N LYS A 6 -23.41 13.07 -8.09
CA LYS A 6 -22.42 11.96 -8.05
C LYS A 6 -21.55 11.93 -9.31
N GLN A 7 -22.15 12.16 -10.49
CA GLN A 7 -21.43 12.18 -11.76
C GLN A 7 -20.38 13.29 -11.82
N HIS A 8 -20.69 14.51 -11.37
CA HIS A 8 -19.72 15.60 -11.31
C HIS A 8 -18.53 15.25 -10.41
N ARG A 9 -18.79 14.63 -9.26
CA ARG A 9 -17.73 14.22 -8.30
C ARG A 9 -16.82 13.15 -8.89
N ILE A 10 -17.38 12.18 -9.59
CA ILE A 10 -16.62 11.15 -10.32
C ILE A 10 -15.78 11.81 -11.43
N THR A 11 -16.36 12.72 -12.20
CA THR A 11 -15.63 13.46 -13.25
C THR A 11 -14.43 14.22 -12.68
N ILE A 12 -14.55 14.82 -11.49
CA ILE A 12 -13.43 15.49 -10.82
C ILE A 12 -12.31 14.48 -10.50
N LEU A 13 -12.63 13.30 -9.97
CA LEU A 13 -11.63 12.27 -9.69
C LEU A 13 -10.95 11.74 -10.96
N LEU A 14 -11.72 11.56 -12.04
CA LEU A 14 -11.18 11.15 -13.34
C LEU A 14 -10.28 12.23 -13.94
N ALA A 15 -10.68 13.50 -13.85
CA ALA A 15 -9.85 14.62 -14.28
C ALA A 15 -8.53 14.66 -13.47
N LEU A 16 -8.60 14.49 -12.15
CA LEU A 16 -7.41 14.40 -11.29
C LEU A 16 -6.47 13.26 -11.72
N PHE A 17 -7.03 12.08 -12.01
CA PHE A 17 -6.26 10.94 -12.52
C PHE A 17 -5.61 11.26 -13.87
N LEU A 18 -6.37 11.77 -14.84
CA LEU A 18 -5.86 12.09 -16.18
C LEU A 18 -4.79 13.17 -16.13
N THR A 19 -4.98 14.23 -15.34
CA THR A 19 -3.96 15.28 -15.14
C THR A 19 -2.69 14.71 -14.52
N THR A 20 -2.81 13.83 -13.52
CA THR A 20 -1.64 13.17 -12.90
C THR A 20 -0.92 12.27 -13.89
N LEU A 21 -1.66 11.46 -14.65
CA LEU A 21 -1.12 10.58 -15.68
C LEU A 21 -0.38 11.35 -16.78
N ILE A 22 -0.99 12.43 -17.28
CA ILE A 22 -0.38 13.31 -18.28
C ILE A 22 0.90 13.94 -17.70
N GLY A 23 0.84 14.48 -16.48
CA GLY A 23 2.00 15.07 -15.82
C GLY A 23 3.16 14.08 -15.67
N VAL A 24 2.86 12.85 -15.27
CA VAL A 24 3.86 11.76 -15.18
C VAL A 24 4.43 11.39 -16.54
N ALA A 25 3.62 11.37 -17.60
CA ALA A 25 4.07 11.05 -18.95
C ALA A 25 5.08 12.08 -19.51
N PHE A 26 5.03 13.33 -19.03
CA PHE A 26 6.00 14.39 -19.39
C PHE A 26 7.32 14.32 -18.61
N LEU A 27 7.41 13.54 -17.53
CA LEU A 27 8.67 13.32 -16.83
C LEU A 27 9.59 12.42 -17.66
N PRO A 28 10.92 12.60 -17.62
CA PRO A 28 11.83 11.61 -18.20
C PRO A 28 11.66 10.25 -17.50
N PRO A 29 11.94 9.13 -18.19
CA PRO A 29 12.01 7.82 -17.55
C PRO A 29 12.88 7.87 -16.29
N VAL A 30 12.40 7.23 -15.22
CA VAL A 30 13.08 7.23 -13.93
C VAL A 30 13.66 5.82 -13.70
N PRO A 31 14.98 5.62 -13.85
CA PRO A 31 15.59 4.33 -13.59
C PRO A 31 15.61 4.01 -12.10
N GLN A 32 15.85 2.74 -11.78
CA GLN A 32 16.12 2.29 -10.44
C GLN A 32 17.45 2.88 -9.96
N ASP A 33 17.37 3.69 -8.91
CA ASP A 33 18.56 4.20 -8.23
C ASP A 33 19.33 3.02 -7.59
N PRO A 34 20.62 2.81 -7.92
CA PRO A 34 21.46 1.80 -7.28
C PRO A 34 21.65 2.02 -5.77
N ASP A 35 21.64 3.27 -5.31
CA ASP A 35 21.77 3.58 -3.87
C ASP A 35 20.53 3.16 -3.07
N TYR A 36 19.42 2.83 -3.74
CA TYR A 36 18.22 2.26 -3.11
C TYR A 36 18.48 0.94 -2.38
N HIS A 37 19.57 0.24 -2.71
CA HIS A 37 19.97 -1.02 -2.09
C HIS A 37 20.89 -0.84 -0.87
N ARG A 38 21.28 0.40 -0.55
CA ARG A 38 22.27 0.69 0.49
C ARG A 38 21.58 1.07 1.80
N PHE A 39 21.41 0.08 2.66
CA PHE A 39 20.84 0.24 4.00
C PHE A 39 21.90 0.58 5.04
N ALA A 40 21.50 1.30 6.08
CA ALA A 40 22.37 1.69 7.18
C ALA A 40 22.82 0.48 8.02
N ASP A 41 21.87 -0.39 8.36
CA ASP A 41 22.13 -1.56 9.21
C ASP A 41 22.42 -2.82 8.39
N ILE A 42 23.69 -2.99 8.05
CA ILE A 42 24.18 -4.19 7.34
C ILE A 42 24.61 -5.33 8.27
N ARG A 43 24.38 -5.20 9.57
CA ARG A 43 24.96 -6.12 10.55
C ARG A 43 24.29 -7.50 10.46
N PRO A 44 25.08 -8.57 10.49
CA PRO A 44 24.54 -9.91 10.56
C PRO A 44 24.25 -10.30 12.02
N LEU A 45 23.14 -11.02 12.24
CA LEU A 45 22.85 -11.70 13.50
C LEU A 45 22.23 -13.07 13.22
N PHE A 46 22.63 -14.10 13.99
CA PHE A 46 22.20 -15.50 13.79
C PHE A 46 22.43 -16.03 12.35
N GLY A 47 23.43 -15.52 11.64
CA GLY A 47 23.74 -15.90 10.26
C GLY A 47 22.85 -15.22 9.20
N ILE A 48 21.98 -14.29 9.58
CA ILE A 48 21.13 -13.53 8.67
C ILE A 48 21.77 -12.15 8.44
N PRO A 49 22.14 -11.78 7.20
CA PRO A 49 22.62 -10.43 6.86
C PRO A 49 21.48 -9.41 6.95
N ASN A 50 21.82 -8.13 7.15
CA ASN A 50 20.85 -7.03 7.28
C ASN A 50 19.71 -7.40 8.27
N PHE A 51 20.09 -7.97 9.43
CA PHE A 51 19.17 -8.72 10.29
C PHE A 51 17.92 -7.92 10.68
N GLY A 52 18.08 -6.65 11.04
CA GLY A 52 16.98 -5.76 11.41
C GLY A 52 15.94 -5.62 10.29
N ASP A 53 16.41 -5.38 9.06
CA ASP A 53 15.54 -5.19 7.91
C ASP A 53 14.85 -6.49 7.49
N VAL A 54 15.53 -7.64 7.61
CA VAL A 54 14.92 -8.96 7.34
C VAL A 54 13.87 -9.31 8.39
N ILE A 55 14.19 -9.25 9.68
CA ILE A 55 13.29 -9.73 10.73
C ILE A 55 12.11 -8.79 10.99
N SER A 56 12.28 -7.48 10.81
CA SER A 56 11.17 -6.53 10.96
C SER A 56 10.01 -6.80 9.98
N ASN A 57 10.26 -7.46 8.85
CA ASN A 57 9.24 -7.88 7.89
C ASN A 57 8.30 -8.98 8.41
N VAL A 58 8.67 -9.69 9.48
CA VAL A 58 7.77 -10.63 10.18
C VAL A 58 6.51 -9.91 10.66
N ALA A 59 6.61 -8.62 11.02
CA ALA A 59 5.45 -7.83 11.44
C ALA A 59 4.38 -7.74 10.33
N PHE A 60 4.78 -7.54 9.06
CA PHE A 60 3.84 -7.59 7.94
C PHE A 60 3.22 -8.97 7.76
N ALA A 61 4.03 -10.04 7.85
CA ALA A 61 3.54 -11.40 7.70
C ALA A 61 2.48 -11.74 8.77
N VAL A 62 2.77 -11.40 10.03
CA VAL A 62 1.85 -11.61 11.16
C VAL A 62 0.56 -10.83 10.99
N VAL A 63 0.63 -9.52 10.72
CA VAL A 63 -0.56 -8.68 10.58
C VAL A 63 -1.37 -9.07 9.33
N GLY A 64 -0.70 -9.38 8.22
CA GLY A 64 -1.32 -9.86 6.98
C GLY A 64 -2.06 -11.17 7.19
N LEU A 65 -1.43 -12.19 7.79
CA LEU A 65 -2.07 -13.47 8.07
C LEU A 65 -3.22 -13.33 9.09
N PHE A 66 -3.04 -12.52 10.13
CA PHE A 66 -4.07 -12.26 11.12
C PHE A 66 -5.30 -11.56 10.50
N GLY A 67 -5.07 -10.55 9.67
CA GLY A 67 -6.13 -9.86 8.95
C GLY A 67 -6.85 -10.79 7.96
N LEU A 68 -6.10 -11.59 7.19
CA LEU A 68 -6.65 -12.57 6.26
C LEU A 68 -7.52 -13.61 6.98
N ALA A 69 -7.03 -14.19 8.07
CA ALA A 69 -7.78 -15.14 8.89
C ALA A 69 -9.05 -14.50 9.47
N THR A 70 -8.97 -13.23 9.88
CA THR A 70 -10.13 -12.49 10.39
C THR A 70 -11.18 -12.28 9.30
N MET A 71 -10.78 -11.86 8.10
CA MET A 71 -11.71 -11.70 6.97
C MET A 71 -12.36 -13.03 6.59
N LEU A 72 -11.60 -14.13 6.53
CA LEU A 72 -12.14 -15.44 6.18
C LEU A 72 -13.14 -15.97 7.22
N ARG A 73 -12.90 -15.73 8.51
CA ARG A 73 -13.72 -16.26 9.61
C ARG A 73 -14.91 -15.37 9.97
N ARG A 74 -14.75 -14.05 9.87
CA ARG A 74 -15.70 -13.06 10.42
C ARG A 74 -16.29 -12.14 9.36
N ARG A 75 -16.11 -12.42 8.06
CA ARG A 75 -16.67 -11.58 6.99
C ARG A 75 -18.17 -11.29 7.14
N SER A 76 -18.98 -12.26 7.57
CA SER A 76 -20.42 -12.06 7.77
C SER A 76 -20.76 -11.18 8.97
N ASP A 77 -19.84 -11.04 9.93
CA ASP A 77 -20.00 -10.16 11.08
C ASP A 77 -19.58 -8.72 10.75
N ILE A 78 -18.63 -8.58 9.84
CA ILE A 78 -17.94 -7.33 9.49
C ILE A 78 -18.63 -6.62 8.32
N PHE A 79 -18.98 -7.36 7.26
CA PHE A 79 -19.51 -6.79 6.02
C PHE A 79 -21.01 -7.03 5.90
N VAL A 80 -21.73 -5.99 5.48
CA VAL A 80 -23.17 -6.07 5.17
C VAL A 80 -23.39 -6.92 3.92
N GLU A 81 -22.56 -6.70 2.89
CA GLU A 81 -22.58 -7.47 1.65
C GLU A 81 -21.30 -8.30 1.54
N GLY A 82 -21.44 -9.60 1.25
CA GLY A 82 -20.30 -10.52 1.12
C GLY A 82 -19.19 -10.05 0.16
N PRO A 83 -19.51 -9.45 -1.01
CA PRO A 83 -18.50 -8.93 -1.95
C PRO A 83 -17.61 -7.81 -1.38
N ASP A 84 -18.06 -7.06 -0.37
CA ASP A 84 -17.28 -5.97 0.22
C ASP A 84 -16.01 -6.48 0.93
N ALA A 85 -15.95 -7.76 1.25
CA ALA A 85 -14.78 -8.41 1.84
C ALA A 85 -13.63 -8.62 0.84
N ALA A 86 -13.91 -8.67 -0.47
CA ALA A 86 -12.94 -9.11 -1.47
C ALA A 86 -11.68 -8.21 -1.54
N PRO A 87 -11.77 -6.87 -1.56
CA PRO A 87 -10.59 -6.01 -1.53
C PRO A 87 -9.72 -6.23 -0.27
N TYR A 88 -10.34 -6.44 0.90
CA TYR A 88 -9.61 -6.67 2.15
C TYR A 88 -8.93 -8.05 2.21
N LEU A 89 -9.57 -9.09 1.66
CA LEU A 89 -8.95 -10.40 1.50
C LEU A 89 -7.69 -10.31 0.65
N VAL A 90 -7.76 -9.63 -0.49
CA VAL A 90 -6.59 -9.41 -1.37
C VAL A 90 -5.54 -8.57 -0.65
N PHE A 91 -5.94 -7.48 0.02
CA PHE A 91 -5.03 -6.61 0.76
C PHE A 91 -4.21 -7.38 1.80
N PHE A 92 -4.87 -8.13 2.68
CA PHE A 92 -4.18 -8.85 3.76
C PHE A 92 -3.34 -10.02 3.24
N ALA A 93 -3.80 -10.72 2.20
CA ALA A 93 -2.99 -11.74 1.53
C ALA A 93 -1.74 -11.12 0.89
N ALA A 94 -1.88 -9.99 0.20
CA ALA A 94 -0.78 -9.26 -0.39
C ALA A 94 0.20 -8.75 0.67
N VAL A 95 -0.26 -8.23 1.81
CA VAL A 95 0.63 -7.82 2.90
C VAL A 95 1.40 -9.00 3.51
N ALA A 96 0.78 -10.17 3.65
CA ALA A 96 1.51 -11.36 4.07
C ALA A 96 2.63 -11.72 3.08
N LEU A 97 2.37 -11.58 1.78
CA LEU A 97 3.37 -11.75 0.72
C LEU A 97 4.42 -10.63 0.70
N VAL A 98 4.08 -9.38 1.09
CA VAL A 98 5.07 -8.30 1.29
C VAL A 98 6.09 -8.73 2.35
N GLY A 99 5.65 -9.29 3.48
CA GLY A 99 6.58 -9.80 4.49
C GLY A 99 7.59 -10.80 3.93
N ILE A 100 7.15 -11.70 3.05
CA ILE A 100 8.02 -12.71 2.41
C ILE A 100 8.94 -12.06 1.36
N GLY A 101 8.36 -11.30 0.43
CA GLY A 101 9.09 -10.67 -0.67
C GLY A 101 10.12 -9.66 -0.20
N SER A 102 9.76 -8.84 0.78
CA SER A 102 10.65 -7.87 1.41
C SER A 102 11.77 -8.56 2.18
N SER A 103 11.48 -9.62 2.96
CA SER A 103 12.53 -10.42 3.62
C SER A 103 13.52 -10.99 2.59
N TYR A 104 13.02 -11.53 1.47
CA TYR A 104 13.86 -12.08 0.40
C TYR A 104 14.76 -11.03 -0.24
N TYR A 105 14.23 -9.81 -0.44
CA TYR A 105 15.00 -8.67 -0.91
C TYR A 105 16.08 -8.26 0.09
N HIS A 106 15.75 -8.11 1.36
CA HIS A 106 16.69 -7.65 2.38
C HIS A 106 17.80 -8.66 2.73
N LEU A 107 17.60 -9.96 2.45
CA LEU A 107 18.68 -10.94 2.59
C LEU A 107 19.87 -10.63 1.68
N MET A 108 19.63 -10.12 0.48
CA MET A 108 20.68 -9.72 -0.46
C MET A 108 20.13 -8.64 -1.41
N PRO A 109 20.17 -7.36 -1.01
CA PRO A 109 19.51 -6.29 -1.75
C PRO A 109 20.04 -6.13 -3.18
N ASP A 110 19.16 -6.33 -4.16
CA ASP A 110 19.41 -6.05 -5.57
C ASP A 110 18.10 -5.80 -6.35
N THR A 111 18.22 -5.28 -7.57
CA THR A 111 17.06 -4.97 -8.44
C THR A 111 16.19 -6.20 -8.74
N PRO A 112 16.73 -7.38 -9.11
CA PRO A 112 15.91 -8.56 -9.38
C PRO A 112 15.09 -9.03 -8.17
N ARG A 113 15.63 -8.94 -6.95
CA ARG A 113 14.88 -9.32 -5.73
C ARG A 113 13.87 -8.26 -5.33
N LEU A 114 14.17 -6.98 -5.57
CA LEU A 114 13.25 -5.87 -5.32
C LEU A 114 11.93 -6.01 -6.08
N PHE A 115 11.92 -6.69 -7.23
CA PHE A 115 10.69 -7.06 -7.93
C PHE A 115 9.70 -7.81 -7.02
N TRP A 116 10.20 -8.77 -6.24
CA TRP A 116 9.38 -9.62 -5.38
C TRP A 116 8.87 -8.90 -4.13
N ASP A 117 9.51 -7.81 -3.73
CA ASP A 117 8.99 -6.89 -2.70
C ASP A 117 7.90 -5.97 -3.29
N ARG A 118 8.16 -5.37 -4.45
CA ARG A 118 7.25 -4.40 -5.07
C ARG A 118 5.94 -5.00 -5.56
N LEU A 119 5.97 -6.21 -6.10
CA LEU A 119 4.79 -6.87 -6.66
C LEU A 119 3.64 -7.07 -5.64
N PRO A 120 3.87 -7.68 -4.46
CA PRO A 120 2.83 -7.76 -3.44
C PRO A 120 2.49 -6.39 -2.84
N MET A 121 3.45 -5.46 -2.79
CA MET A 121 3.22 -4.11 -2.29
C MET A 121 2.23 -3.32 -3.17
N THR A 122 2.40 -3.33 -4.50
CA THR A 122 1.44 -2.69 -5.42
C THR A 122 0.07 -3.34 -5.35
N THR A 123 0.01 -4.67 -5.20
CA THR A 123 -1.25 -5.40 -5.00
C THR A 123 -1.97 -4.92 -3.74
N ALA A 124 -1.25 -4.76 -2.62
CA ALA A 124 -1.81 -4.26 -1.38
C ALA A 124 -2.34 -2.82 -1.53
N PHE A 125 -1.55 -1.90 -2.10
CA PHE A 125 -1.99 -0.52 -2.31
C PHE A 125 -3.25 -0.43 -3.19
N MET A 126 -3.28 -1.17 -4.29
CA MET A 126 -4.41 -1.18 -5.22
C MET A 126 -5.66 -1.83 -4.61
N ALA A 127 -5.50 -2.90 -3.82
CA ALA A 127 -6.60 -3.52 -3.12
C ALA A 127 -7.23 -2.58 -2.07
N LEU A 128 -6.41 -1.89 -1.26
CA LEU A 128 -6.92 -0.92 -0.29
C LEU A 128 -7.57 0.28 -0.99
N PHE A 129 -6.99 0.77 -2.09
CA PHE A 129 -7.59 1.86 -2.87
C PHE A 129 -8.94 1.46 -3.47
N ALA A 130 -9.05 0.25 -4.02
CA ALA A 130 -10.32 -0.30 -4.50
C ALA A 130 -11.34 -0.43 -3.35
N ALA A 131 -10.92 -0.85 -2.15
CA ALA A 131 -11.79 -0.93 -0.97
C ALA A 131 -12.40 0.44 -0.62
N ILE A 132 -11.58 1.50 -0.63
CA ILE A 132 -12.02 2.88 -0.33
C ILE A 132 -13.02 3.36 -1.39
N LEU A 133 -12.76 3.10 -2.67
CA LEU A 133 -13.65 3.48 -3.76
C LEU A 133 -14.97 2.68 -3.76
N ALA A 134 -14.92 1.39 -3.45
CA ALA A 134 -16.12 0.56 -3.30
C ALA A 134 -17.01 1.06 -2.16
N ASP A 135 -16.39 1.43 -1.03
CA ASP A 135 -17.11 1.88 0.16
C ASP A 135 -17.73 3.28 0.01
N ARG A 136 -17.05 4.18 -0.71
CA ARG A 136 -17.43 5.62 -0.76
C ARG A 136 -18.05 6.08 -2.08
N VAL A 137 -17.68 5.46 -3.20
CA VAL A 137 -18.03 5.96 -4.55
C VAL A 137 -19.07 5.08 -5.22
N ASP A 138 -18.71 3.82 -5.49
CA ASP A 138 -19.58 2.88 -6.19
C ASP A 138 -19.21 1.42 -5.89
N ARG A 139 -19.99 0.78 -5.01
CA ARG A 139 -19.76 -0.59 -4.56
C ARG A 139 -19.74 -1.60 -5.72
N ASP A 140 -20.77 -1.59 -6.56
CA ASP A 140 -20.98 -2.64 -7.56
C ASP A 140 -19.94 -2.55 -8.68
N ALA A 141 -19.67 -1.34 -9.18
CA ALA A 141 -18.63 -1.14 -10.18
C ALA A 141 -17.24 -1.47 -9.62
N CYS A 142 -16.96 -1.09 -8.37
CA CYS A 142 -15.63 -1.27 -7.81
C CYS A 142 -15.33 -2.73 -7.45
N ASN A 143 -16.25 -3.42 -6.79
CA ASN A 143 -16.05 -4.82 -6.40
C ASN A 143 -16.02 -5.75 -7.61
N ARG A 144 -16.81 -5.47 -8.66
CA ARG A 144 -16.88 -6.34 -9.85
C ARG A 144 -15.77 -6.09 -10.85
N TRP A 145 -15.47 -4.83 -11.15
CA TRP A 145 -14.60 -4.47 -12.28
C TRP A 145 -13.32 -3.79 -11.83
N LEU A 146 -13.42 -2.81 -10.92
CA LEU A 146 -12.25 -2.00 -10.59
C LEU A 146 -11.16 -2.82 -9.89
N LEU A 147 -11.52 -3.64 -8.90
CA LEU A 147 -10.58 -4.45 -8.13
C LEU A 147 -9.63 -5.28 -9.02
N PRO A 148 -10.10 -6.16 -9.91
CA PRO A 148 -9.19 -6.92 -10.77
C PRO A 148 -8.39 -6.02 -11.71
N ILE A 149 -8.98 -4.94 -12.24
CA ILE A 149 -8.29 -4.00 -13.13
C ILE A 149 -7.13 -3.33 -12.41
N VAL A 150 -7.33 -2.78 -11.21
CA VAL A 150 -6.26 -2.06 -10.51
C VAL A 150 -5.17 -2.99 -10.02
N ILE A 151 -5.48 -4.24 -9.66
CA ILE A 151 -4.47 -5.25 -9.33
C ILE A 151 -3.62 -5.57 -10.56
N LEU A 152 -4.25 -5.78 -11.73
CA LEU A 152 -3.53 -6.04 -12.98
C LEU A 152 -2.66 -4.85 -13.38
N LEU A 153 -3.14 -3.62 -13.23
CA LEU A 153 -2.34 -2.41 -13.47
C LEU A 153 -1.17 -2.29 -12.48
N GLY A 154 -1.40 -2.64 -11.21
CA GLY A 154 -0.36 -2.70 -10.19
C GLY A 154 0.75 -3.68 -10.55
N ALA A 155 0.40 -4.90 -10.96
CA ALA A 155 1.36 -5.91 -11.40
C ALA A 155 2.06 -5.51 -12.70
N ALA A 156 1.31 -5.01 -13.69
CA ALA A 156 1.85 -4.52 -14.95
C ALA A 156 2.87 -3.41 -14.75
N SER A 157 2.66 -2.53 -13.76
CA SER A 157 3.61 -1.45 -13.45
C SER A 157 4.98 -1.95 -13.00
N VAL A 158 5.02 -3.01 -12.19
CA VAL A 158 6.27 -3.60 -11.69
C VAL A 158 6.92 -4.47 -12.77
N ILE A 159 6.13 -5.19 -13.56
CA ILE A 159 6.63 -5.97 -14.71
C ILE A 159 7.26 -5.05 -15.75
N TYR A 160 6.57 -3.97 -16.12
CA TYR A 160 7.07 -2.98 -17.07
C TYR A 160 8.38 -2.36 -16.58
N TRP A 161 8.42 -1.93 -15.32
CA TRP A 161 9.64 -1.43 -14.69
C TRP A 161 10.78 -2.47 -14.81
N ASN A 162 10.57 -3.71 -14.37
CA ASN A 162 11.61 -4.74 -14.42
C ASN A 162 12.09 -5.04 -15.85
N LEU A 163 11.20 -5.07 -16.85
CA LEU A 163 11.58 -5.26 -18.25
C LEU A 163 12.41 -4.08 -18.78
N SER A 164 12.03 -2.86 -18.45
CA SER A 164 12.77 -1.65 -18.87
C SER A 164 14.12 -1.51 -18.17
N GLU A 165 14.25 -1.89 -16.90
CA GLU A 165 15.54 -1.97 -16.19
C GLU A 165 16.48 -2.95 -16.87
N ASN A 166 15.99 -4.16 -17.17
CA ASN A 166 16.80 -5.18 -17.85
C ASN A 166 17.20 -4.78 -19.29
N ALA A 167 16.46 -3.85 -19.90
CA ALA A 167 16.80 -3.25 -21.18
C ALA A 167 17.77 -2.05 -21.06
N GLY A 168 18.18 -1.67 -19.85
CA GLY A 168 19.14 -0.61 -19.57
C GLY A 168 18.58 0.81 -19.52
N THR A 169 17.25 0.99 -19.64
CA THR A 169 16.61 2.31 -19.55
C THR A 169 16.04 2.58 -18.17
N GLY A 170 15.27 1.62 -17.63
CA GLY A 170 14.58 1.73 -16.36
C GLY A 170 13.46 2.78 -16.34
N ASP A 171 12.23 2.38 -16.03
CA ASP A 171 11.13 3.33 -15.93
C ASP A 171 10.15 3.04 -14.80
N LEU A 172 10.33 3.78 -13.71
CA LEU A 172 9.51 3.73 -12.50
C LEU A 172 8.27 4.62 -12.56
N ARG A 173 8.03 5.40 -13.63
CA ARG A 173 6.92 6.36 -13.67
C ARG A 173 5.56 5.70 -13.47
N PHE A 174 5.32 4.57 -14.12
CA PHE A 174 4.06 3.84 -13.98
C PHE A 174 3.90 3.25 -12.56
N TYR A 175 4.96 2.67 -12.00
CA TYR A 175 4.98 2.21 -10.61
C TYR A 175 4.75 3.37 -9.63
N GLY A 176 5.36 4.53 -9.89
CA GLY A 176 5.16 5.76 -9.12
C GLY A 176 3.72 6.24 -9.15
N LEU A 177 3.05 6.19 -10.30
CA LEU A 177 1.62 6.49 -10.41
C LEU A 177 0.78 5.55 -9.54
N VAL A 178 1.02 4.23 -9.63
CA VAL A 178 0.35 3.21 -8.79
C VAL A 178 0.57 3.48 -7.31
N LYS A 179 1.79 3.82 -6.91
CA LYS A 179 2.16 4.04 -5.50
C LYS A 179 1.59 5.35 -4.93
N PHE A 180 1.71 6.45 -5.66
CA PHE A 180 1.46 7.79 -5.12
C PHE A 180 0.07 8.35 -5.45
N PHE A 181 -0.54 7.95 -6.58
CA PHE A 181 -1.87 8.47 -6.94
C PHE A 181 -2.94 8.20 -5.86
N PRO A 182 -3.04 7.02 -5.23
CA PRO A 182 -4.00 6.81 -4.14
C PRO A 182 -3.86 7.81 -2.98
N MET A 183 -2.62 8.22 -2.67
CA MET A 183 -2.35 9.19 -1.60
C MET A 183 -2.81 10.60 -2.01
N ILE A 184 -2.66 10.96 -3.28
CA ILE A 184 -3.14 12.24 -3.85
C ILE A 184 -4.67 12.24 -3.95
N ALA A 185 -5.26 11.14 -4.38
CA ALA A 185 -6.70 11.00 -4.58
C ALA A 185 -7.48 10.97 -3.25
N LEU A 186 -6.88 10.45 -2.18
CA LEU A 186 -7.57 10.25 -0.90
C LEU A 186 -8.20 11.53 -0.33
N PRO A 187 -7.49 12.68 -0.19
CA PRO A 187 -8.12 13.91 0.26
C PRO A 187 -9.35 14.32 -0.56
N PHE A 188 -9.29 14.15 -1.88
CA PHE A 188 -10.41 14.46 -2.78
C PHE A 188 -11.55 13.46 -2.60
N ILE A 189 -11.27 12.18 -2.42
CA ILE A 189 -12.30 11.16 -2.14
C ILE A 189 -12.99 11.46 -0.81
N LEU A 190 -12.23 11.75 0.25
CA LEU A 190 -12.79 12.10 1.57
C LEU A 190 -13.64 13.37 1.52
N TRP A 191 -13.23 14.35 0.72
CA TRP A 191 -13.96 15.61 0.56
C TRP A 191 -15.23 15.45 -0.30
N LEU A 192 -15.14 14.76 -1.43
CA LEU A 192 -16.25 14.58 -2.39
C LEU A 192 -17.26 13.51 -1.91
N PHE A 193 -16.79 12.48 -1.22
CA PHE A 193 -17.57 11.32 -0.77
C PHE A 193 -17.35 11.09 0.75
N PRO A 194 -17.89 11.99 1.60
CA PRO A 194 -17.60 11.96 3.04
C PRO A 194 -18.22 10.78 3.78
N HIS A 195 -19.32 10.21 3.26
CA HIS A 195 -20.00 9.05 3.86
C HIS A 195 -19.30 7.75 3.50
N SER A 196 -19.18 6.84 4.47
CA SER A 196 -18.50 5.54 4.36
C SER A 196 -19.20 4.51 5.24
N HIS A 197 -19.16 3.23 4.87
CA HIS A 197 -19.61 2.15 5.74
C HIS A 197 -18.44 1.51 6.50
N TYR A 198 -17.32 1.26 5.81
CA TYR A 198 -16.19 0.50 6.36
C TYR A 198 -14.89 1.30 6.50
N THR A 199 -14.80 2.46 5.85
CA THR A 199 -13.60 3.29 5.80
C THR A 199 -13.79 4.66 6.46
N PRO A 200 -14.20 4.74 7.75
CA PRO A 200 -14.44 6.01 8.42
C PRO A 200 -13.24 6.95 8.31
N THR A 201 -13.52 8.25 8.14
CA THR A 201 -12.50 9.26 7.77
C THR A 201 -11.34 9.34 8.76
N VAL A 202 -11.62 9.37 10.07
CA VAL A 202 -10.56 9.53 11.09
C VAL A 202 -9.62 8.32 11.14
N PRO A 203 -10.09 7.07 11.31
CA PRO A 203 -9.21 5.90 11.24
C PRO A 203 -8.43 5.81 9.92
N LEU A 204 -9.07 6.13 8.79
CA LEU A 204 -8.41 6.11 7.49
C LEU A 204 -7.28 7.15 7.42
N VAL A 205 -7.50 8.38 7.90
CA VAL A 205 -6.45 9.40 7.98
C VAL A 205 -5.30 8.94 8.89
N CYS A 206 -5.60 8.29 10.02
CA CYS A 206 -4.57 7.72 10.90
C CYS A 206 -3.70 6.67 10.19
N VAL A 207 -4.27 5.81 9.35
CA VAL A 207 -3.52 4.84 8.52
C VAL A 207 -2.50 5.57 7.63
N PHE A 208 -2.95 6.60 6.90
CA PHE A 208 -2.08 7.33 5.97
C PHE A 208 -1.02 8.18 6.68
N LEU A 209 -1.36 8.79 7.82
CA LEU A 209 -0.38 9.52 8.64
C LEU A 209 0.68 8.57 9.22
N THR A 210 0.27 7.41 9.74
CA THR A 210 1.20 6.40 10.26
C THR A 210 2.12 5.88 9.16
N TYR A 211 1.59 5.60 7.97
CA TYR A 211 2.42 5.24 6.82
C TYR A 211 3.33 6.41 6.36
N GLY A 212 2.88 7.65 6.47
CA GLY A 212 3.71 8.84 6.26
C GLY A 212 4.90 8.92 7.23
N VAL A 213 4.70 8.54 8.49
CA VAL A 213 5.80 8.40 9.47
C VAL A 213 6.76 7.29 9.04
N ALA A 214 6.28 6.15 8.55
CA ALA A 214 7.16 5.10 8.02
C ALA A 214 8.04 5.62 6.86
N ILE A 215 7.48 6.40 5.93
CA ILE A 215 8.25 7.03 4.85
C ILE A 215 9.31 8.00 5.40
N ALA A 216 8.98 8.76 6.44
CA ALA A 216 9.95 9.65 7.08
C ALA A 216 11.11 8.87 7.71
N LEU A 217 10.81 7.77 8.41
CA LEU A 217 11.83 6.89 8.99
C LEU A 217 12.77 6.30 7.92
N ASP A 218 12.21 5.85 6.79
CA ASP A 218 12.98 5.33 5.64
C ASP A 218 13.96 6.37 5.08
N ARG A 219 13.57 7.64 5.01
CA ARG A 219 14.44 8.74 4.54
C ARG A 219 15.56 9.08 5.52
N HIS A 220 15.38 8.75 6.79
CA HIS A 220 16.33 9.04 7.85
C HIS A 220 17.02 7.75 8.34
N ASP A 221 17.21 6.78 7.45
CA ASP A 221 17.79 5.48 7.78
C ASP A 221 19.12 5.58 8.52
N VAL A 222 20.12 6.20 7.89
CA VAL A 222 21.46 6.42 8.47
C VAL A 222 21.41 7.35 9.70
N PRO A 223 20.77 8.55 9.65
CA PRO A 223 20.69 9.41 10.83
C PRO A 223 20.09 8.72 12.06
N ILE A 224 19.04 7.92 11.89
CA ILE A 224 18.41 7.18 12.99
C ILE A 224 19.37 6.11 13.52
N PHE A 225 20.02 5.37 12.63
CA PHE A 225 20.99 4.35 13.02
C PHE A 225 22.13 4.95 13.85
N ASP A 226 22.67 6.10 13.44
CA ASP A 226 23.74 6.80 14.15
C ASP A 226 23.28 7.33 15.51
N VAL A 227 22.10 7.99 15.58
CA VAL A 227 21.57 8.54 16.84
C VAL A 227 21.24 7.45 17.86
N LEU A 228 20.90 6.25 17.40
CA LEU A 228 20.56 5.11 18.26
C LEU A 228 21.78 4.22 18.57
N ASP A 229 23.01 4.74 18.40
CA ASP A 229 24.28 4.03 18.61
C ASP A 229 24.32 2.68 17.88
N GLY A 230 23.79 2.67 16.66
CA GLY A 230 23.67 1.50 15.82
C GLY A 230 22.73 0.44 16.37
N THR A 231 21.84 0.68 17.33
CA THR A 231 20.94 -0.39 17.84
C THR A 231 19.88 -0.82 16.82
N THR A 232 19.26 0.14 16.13
CA THR A 232 18.25 -0.09 15.07
C THR A 232 18.29 1.04 14.04
N SER A 233 17.88 0.76 12.81
CA SER A 233 17.90 1.72 11.70
C SER A 233 16.54 2.33 11.41
N GLY A 234 16.51 3.45 10.69
CA GLY A 234 15.25 4.04 10.25
C GLY A 234 14.46 3.10 9.33
N HIS A 235 15.14 2.31 8.51
CA HIS A 235 14.54 1.31 7.64
C HIS A 235 13.89 0.16 8.41
N THR A 236 14.56 -0.36 9.44
CA THR A 236 13.96 -1.37 10.33
C THR A 236 12.70 -0.81 11.00
N LEU A 237 12.77 0.41 11.53
CA LEU A 237 11.60 1.07 12.14
C LEU A 237 10.48 1.33 11.14
N LYS A 238 10.80 1.62 9.88
CA LYS A 238 9.79 1.81 8.82
C LYS A 238 8.90 0.58 8.67
N HIS A 239 9.46 -0.63 8.69
CA HIS A 239 8.71 -1.86 8.49
C HIS A 239 7.71 -2.05 9.63
N LEU A 240 8.17 -1.82 10.87
CA LEU A 240 7.32 -1.91 12.06
C LEU A 240 6.20 -0.88 12.03
N VAL A 241 6.50 0.39 11.70
CA VAL A 241 5.50 1.46 11.65
C VAL A 241 4.52 1.26 10.49
N ALA A 242 4.98 0.81 9.32
CA ALA A 242 4.11 0.46 8.21
C ALA A 242 3.21 -0.75 8.53
N ALA A 243 3.72 -1.76 9.27
CA ALA A 243 2.90 -2.87 9.75
C ALA A 243 1.83 -2.41 10.76
N ILE A 244 2.13 -1.41 11.60
CA ILE A 244 1.12 -0.75 12.45
C ILE A 244 0.03 -0.08 11.61
N ALA A 245 0.40 0.60 10.52
CA ALA A 245 -0.58 1.20 9.60
C ALA A 245 -1.49 0.12 8.97
N VAL A 246 -0.95 -1.05 8.59
CA VAL A 246 -1.76 -2.19 8.15
C VAL A 246 -2.69 -2.69 9.26
N TYR A 247 -2.19 -2.81 10.49
CA TYR A 247 -3.01 -3.23 11.62
C TYR A 247 -4.15 -2.24 11.89
N GLN A 248 -3.92 -0.94 11.72
CA GLN A 248 -4.97 0.08 11.79
C GLN A 248 -6.06 -0.13 10.73
N VAL A 249 -5.73 -0.62 9.52
CA VAL A 249 -6.75 -1.02 8.52
C VAL A 249 -7.61 -2.16 9.06
N LEU A 250 -7.00 -3.17 9.69
CA LEU A 250 -7.73 -4.28 10.31
C LEU A 250 -8.65 -3.79 11.44
N TYR A 251 -8.14 -2.94 12.32
CA TYR A 251 -8.94 -2.35 13.40
C TYR A 251 -10.10 -1.50 12.86
N MET A 252 -9.83 -0.68 11.85
CA MET A 252 -10.82 0.17 11.19
C MET A 252 -11.98 -0.67 10.63
N VAL A 253 -11.68 -1.72 9.86
CA VAL A 253 -12.72 -2.54 9.23
C VAL A 253 -13.51 -3.34 10.26
N MET A 254 -12.89 -3.82 11.34
CA MET A 254 -13.58 -4.53 12.43
C MET A 254 -14.46 -3.61 13.28
N GLY A 255 -14.12 -2.33 13.39
CA GLY A 255 -14.86 -1.33 14.17
C GLY A 255 -16.03 -0.69 13.43
N ALA A 256 -16.24 -1.02 12.16
CA ALA A 256 -17.33 -0.48 11.36
C ALA A 256 -18.70 -0.86 11.97
N PRO A 257 -19.58 0.11 12.26
CA PRO A 257 -20.87 -0.18 12.88
C PRO A 257 -21.74 -1.02 11.94
N LYS A 258 -22.34 -2.10 12.46
CA LYS A 258 -23.41 -2.80 11.76
C LYS A 258 -24.51 -1.78 11.47
N ARG A 259 -24.88 -1.58 10.20
CA ARG A 259 -26.22 -1.06 9.92
C ARG A 259 -27.19 -2.09 10.47
N ILE A 260 -27.94 -1.71 11.50
CA ILE A 260 -29.15 -2.43 11.92
C ILE A 260 -29.99 -2.56 10.63
N LYS A 261 -30.29 -3.80 10.22
CA LYS A 261 -31.17 -4.04 9.08
C LYS A 261 -32.47 -3.24 9.31
N PRO A 262 -33.00 -2.52 8.31
CA PRO A 262 -34.29 -1.86 8.43
C PRO A 262 -35.39 -2.86 8.78
#